data_AF-A0A968F897-F1
#
_entry.id   AF-A0A968F897-F1
#
_cell.length_a   1.000
_cell.length_b   1.000
_cell.length_c   1.000
_cell.angle_alpha   90.00
_cell.angle_beta   90.00
_cell.angle_gamma   90.00
#
_symmetry.space_group_name_H-M   'P 1'
#
loop_
_entity.id
_entity.type
_entity.pdbx_description
1 polymer ?
#
loop_
_entity_poly.entity_id
_entity_poly.type
_entity_poly.pdbx_seq_one_letter_code
_entity_poly.pdbx_strand_id
1 'polypeptide(L)' 'TDELKKEHEAVRMAMRILDRVCTRIENSDPFDEKHLDQLLEFIRVFTDKCHHGKEEDILFPAMEAAGV' A
#
# COMPACT_ATOMS: atom_id res chain seq x y z
N THR A 1 1.91 -16.14 2.32
CA THR A 1 1.65 -16.46 3.74
C THR A 1 0.51 -15.59 4.26
N ASP A 2 -0.04 -15.85 5.45
CA ASP A 2 -1.13 -15.03 6.03
C ASP A 2 -0.70 -13.60 6.36
N GLU A 3 0.60 -13.37 6.55
CA GLU A 3 1.17 -12.04 6.75
C GLU A 3 1.00 -11.14 5.52
N LEU A 4 1.47 -11.57 4.34
CA LEU A 4 1.31 -10.81 3.10
C LEU A 4 -0.17 -10.51 2.78
N LYS A 5 -1.09 -11.42 3.12
CA LYS A 5 -2.53 -11.18 2.98
C LYS A 5 -3.02 -10.04 3.91
N LYS A 6 -2.54 -9.99 5.16
CA LYS A 6 -2.87 -8.89 6.09
C LYS A 6 -2.26 -7.57 5.63
N GLU A 7 -1.04 -7.60 5.08
CA GLU A 7 -0.41 -6.41 4.51
C GLU A 7 -1.20 -5.89 3.30
N HIS A 8 -1.67 -6.78 2.43
CA HIS A 8 -2.58 -6.41 1.33
C HIS A 8 -3.85 -5.72 1.84
N GLU A 9 -4.44 -6.19 2.94
CA GLU A 9 -5.61 -5.51 3.53
C GLU A 9 -5.28 -4.08 4.00
N ALA A 10 -4.09 -3.88 4.58
CA ALA A 10 -3.61 -2.54 4.95
C ALA A 10 -3.39 -1.65 3.71
N VAL A 11 -2.75 -2.18 2.66
CA VAL A 11 -2.56 -1.46 1.38
C VAL A 11 -3.91 -1.09 0.75
N ARG A 12 -4.87 -2.03 0.71
CA ARG A 12 -6.24 -1.76 0.22
C ARG A 12 -6.94 -0.68 1.04
N MET A 13 -6.75 -0.66 2.36
CA MET A 13 -7.29 0.39 3.21
C MET A 13 -6.69 1.75 2.86
N ALA A 14 -5.36 1.84 2.71
CA ALA A 14 -4.70 3.08 2.29
C ALA A 14 -5.22 3.57 0.93
N MET A 15 -5.44 2.68 -0.04
CA MET A 15 -6.00 3.07 -1.35
C MET A 15 -7.42 3.63 -1.24
N ARG A 16 -8.28 3.08 -0.36
CA ARG A 16 -9.62 3.65 -0.11
C ARG A 16 -9.55 5.03 0.56
N ILE A 17 -8.58 5.24 1.43
CA ILE A 17 -8.37 6.55 2.06
C ILE A 17 -7.91 7.57 1.02
N LEU A 18 -6.97 7.19 0.14
CA LEU A 18 -6.51 8.02 -0.97
C LEU A 18 -7.67 8.46 -1.86
N ASP A 19 -8.51 7.51 -2.28
CA ASP A 19 -9.68 7.77 -3.12
C ASP A 19 -10.62 8.81 -2.47
N ARG A 20 -10.85 8.67 -1.16
CA ARG A 20 -11.66 9.64 -0.41
C ARG A 20 -11.02 11.02 -0.31
N VAL A 21 -9.70 11.10 -0.19
CA VAL A 21 -8.96 12.37 -0.22
C VAL A 21 -9.07 13.02 -1.60
N CYS A 22 -8.88 12.26 -2.68
CA CYS A 22 -9.06 12.73 -4.05
C CYS A 22 -10.48 13.29 -4.27
N THR A 23 -11.52 12.57 -3.84
CA THR A 23 -12.92 13.03 -3.95
C THR A 23 -13.13 14.37 -3.21
N ARG A 24 -12.53 14.55 -2.02
CA ARG A 24 -12.63 15.81 -1.27
C ARG A 24 -11.96 16.96 -2.03
N ILE A 25 -10.78 16.72 -2.59
CA ILE A 25 -10.04 17.71 -3.39
C ILE A 25 -10.88 18.13 -4.59
N GLU A 26 -11.45 17.18 -5.33
CA GLU A 26 -12.32 17.45 -6.49
C GLU A 26 -13.54 18.30 -6.13
N ASN A 27 -14.13 18.05 -4.95
CA ASN A 27 -15.29 18.79 -4.45
C ASN A 27 -14.92 20.12 -3.77
N SER A 28 -13.64 20.47 -3.66
CA SER A 28 -13.15 21.60 -2.84
C SER A 28 -13.58 21.51 -1.36
N ASP A 29 -13.76 20.29 -0.86
CA ASP A 29 -14.06 20.04 0.55
C ASP A 29 -12.79 20.23 1.40
N PRO A 30 -12.90 20.82 2.61
CA PRO A 30 -11.77 20.92 3.51
C PRO A 30 -11.26 19.54 3.95
N PHE A 31 -9.95 19.39 4.02
CA PHE A 31 -9.25 18.23 4.57
C PHE A 31 -7.91 18.67 5.20
N ASP A 32 -7.34 17.83 6.07
CA ASP A 32 -6.00 18.07 6.61
C ASP A 32 -4.95 17.56 5.63
N GLU A 33 -4.14 18.46 5.08
CA GLU A 33 -3.07 18.16 4.12
C GLU A 33 -2.05 17.15 4.69
N LYS A 34 -1.88 17.09 6.02
CA LYS A 34 -0.99 16.12 6.68
C LYS A 34 -1.38 14.67 6.41
N HIS A 35 -2.66 14.40 6.14
CA HIS A 35 -3.11 13.06 5.77
C HIS A 35 -2.49 12.60 4.45
N LEU A 36 -2.22 13.53 3.51
CA LEU A 36 -1.60 13.19 2.24
C LEU A 36 -0.13 12.81 2.45
N ASP A 37 0.60 13.57 3.27
CA ASP A 37 2.00 13.26 3.60
C ASP A 37 2.14 11.89 4.26
N GLN A 38 1.28 11.60 5.26
CA GLN A 38 1.25 10.30 5.94
C GLN A 38 0.93 9.15 4.98
N LEU A 39 -0.01 9.37 4.07
CA LEU A 39 -0.39 8.35 3.11
C LEU A 39 0.72 8.08 2.08
N LEU A 40 1.39 9.14 1.61
CA LEU A 40 2.55 9.02 0.73
C LEU A 40 3.72 8.31 1.42
N GLU A 41 3.97 8.61 2.70
CA GLU A 41 4.97 7.88 3.49
C GLU A 41 4.61 6.40 3.61
N PHE A 42 3.35 6.08 3.93
CA PHE A 42 2.90 4.69 3.99
C PHE A 42 3.13 3.95 2.66
N ILE A 43 2.75 4.54 1.52
CA ILE A 43 2.94 3.92 0.22
C ILE A 43 4.44 3.69 -0.08
N ARG A 44 5.28 4.72 0.11
CA ARG A 44 6.70 4.65 -0.21
C ARG A 44 7.51 3.73 0.70
N VAL A 45 7.12 3.62 1.97
CA VAL A 45 7.87 2.86 2.97
C VAL A 45 7.26 1.48 3.14
N PHE A 46 5.99 1.40 3.50
CA PHE A 46 5.35 0.14 3.81
C PHE A 46 5.05 -0.67 2.54
N THR A 47 4.39 -0.06 1.54
CA THR A 47 4.02 -0.81 0.32
C THR A 47 5.25 -1.16 -0.51
N ASP A 48 6.06 -0.17 -0.89
CA ASP A 48 7.20 -0.42 -1.78
C ASP A 48 8.34 -1.19 -1.09
N LYS A 49 8.85 -0.71 0.05
CA LYS A 49 10.07 -1.30 0.62
C LYS A 49 9.80 -2.55 1.44
N CYS A 50 8.72 -2.58 2.21
CA CYS A 50 8.44 -3.69 3.11
C CYS A 50 7.63 -4.79 2.44
N HIS A 51 6.50 -4.44 1.83
CA HIS A 51 5.58 -5.40 1.27
C HIS A 51 6.11 -5.97 -0.05
N HIS A 52 6.44 -5.14 -1.05
CA HIS A 52 7.02 -5.65 -2.30
C HIS A 52 8.38 -6.31 -2.08
N GLY A 53 9.22 -5.82 -1.16
CA GLY A 53 10.47 -6.52 -0.81
C GLY A 53 10.25 -7.97 -0.36
N LYS A 54 9.20 -8.27 0.39
CA LYS A 54 8.85 -9.67 0.75
C LYS A 54 8.37 -10.49 -0.44
N GLU A 55 7.69 -9.84 -1.39
CA GLU A 55 7.21 -10.50 -2.60
C GLU A 55 8.36 -10.74 -3.59
N GLU A 56 9.04 -9.68 -4.02
CA GLU A 56 10.06 -9.67 -5.07
C GLU A 56 11.38 -10.33 -4.63
N ASP A 57 11.85 -10.11 -3.40
CA ASP A 57 13.15 -10.64 -2.97
C ASP A 57 13.04 -12.06 -2.39
N ILE A 58 11.85 -12.51 -1.97
CA ILE A 58 11.68 -13.76 -1.22
C ILE A 58 10.62 -14.66 -1.84
N LEU A 59 9.36 -14.23 -1.91
CA LEU A 59 8.26 -15.11 -2.30
C LEU A 59 8.33 -15.51 -3.77
N PHE A 60 8.46 -14.55 -4.68
CA PHE A 60 8.47 -14.81 -6.12
C PHE A 60 9.67 -15.67 -6.54
N PRO A 61 10.92 -15.42 -6.07
CA PRO A 61 12.03 -16.34 -6.34
C PRO A 61 11.78 -17.76 -5.82
N ALA A 62 11.17 -17.90 -4.65
CA ALA A 62 10.84 -19.21 -4.09
C ALA A 62 9.74 -19.93 -4.91
N MET A 63 8.76 -19.19 -5.43
CA MET A 63 7.72 -19.72 -6.31
C MET A 63 8.30 -20.17 -7.65
N GLU A 64 9.17 -19.37 -8.28
CA GLU A 64 9.87 -19.74 -9.51
C GLU A 64 10.72 -21.01 -9.32
N ALA A 65 11.47 -21.10 -8.22
CA ALA A 65 12.26 -22.29 -7.89
C ALA A 65 11.39 -23.54 -7.67
N ALA A 66 10.14 -23.36 -7.24
CA ALA A 66 9.15 -24.43 -7.10
C ALA A 66 8.42 -24.76 -8.42
N GLY A 67 8.69 -24.02 -9.50
CA GLY A 67 8.06 -24.21 -10.81
C GLY A 67 6.60 -23.76 -10.88
N VAL A 68 6.21 -22.81 -10.04
CA VAL A 68 4.89 -22.14 -10.08
C VAL A 68 4.89 -21.01 -11.09
#